data_AF-A0A6M7TVZ2-F1
#
_entry.id   AF-A0A6M7TVZ2-F1
#
_cell.length_a   1.000
_cell.length_b   1.000
_cell.length_c   1.000
_cell.angle_alpha   90.00
_cell.angle_beta   90.00
_cell.angle_gamma   90.00
#
_symmetry.space_group_name_H-M   'P 1'
#
loop_
_entity.id
_entity.type
_entity.pdbx_description
1 polymer ?
#
loop_
_entity_poly.entity_id
_entity_poly.type
_entity_poly.pdbx_seq_one_letter_code
_entity_poly.pdbx_strand_id
1 'polypeptide(L)'
;MNSAMRPYFGRSSRLAVALGLLALSGLAARPALAEERAKDLFGAEKLPAAAAAQSIGFYSKGCFAGGVAIPMDGPTWEVMRPSRNRRWGHPAMIAVIEKLSRDAAADGWPGLLIGDISQPRGGPMLTGHASHQIGLDADIWLTPMPSRPLSIAQRESMSATLMVDEKTHLVKDALWKPQHTALLKRAASYPEVERILVNPGIKKKLCDTVKGDRTWLRKIRPFWGHDYHFHMRIGCQLGSPNCKAQEATPADDGCGKPLAWWFTEEPWRPNKNPDAPKARDVMTMANLPKECRAVLDAPGPASAEAATYHGGAIPVAVAEPEAPPLPATAASGTAGLPGTLNAFTSTPEVGVPVPRPRPPAH
;
A
#
# COMPACT_ATOMS: atom_id res chain seq x y z
N MET A 1 -107.40 12.12 -14.72
CA MET A 1 -106.83 13.08 -15.69
C MET A 1 -105.32 13.08 -15.49
N ASN A 2 -104.57 12.81 -16.56
CA ASN A 2 -103.12 13.02 -16.86
C ASN A 2 -102.11 12.85 -15.70
N SER A 3 -100.98 12.16 -15.78
CA SER A 3 -100.02 11.75 -16.83
C SER A 3 -98.92 10.98 -16.04
N ALA A 4 -97.95 10.24 -16.54
CA ALA A 4 -97.55 9.70 -17.82
C ALA A 4 -96.41 8.67 -17.54
N MET A 5 -96.25 7.72 -18.46
CA MET A 5 -95.00 7.09 -18.94
C MET A 5 -93.96 6.43 -17.99
N ARG A 6 -93.93 5.07 -18.03
CA ARG A 6 -92.93 4.17 -18.70
C ARG A 6 -91.40 4.34 -18.39
N PRO A 7 -90.54 3.30 -18.62
CA PRO A 7 -90.49 1.95 -18.05
C PRO A 7 -89.02 1.47 -17.80
N TYR A 8 -88.83 0.15 -17.64
CA TYR A 8 -87.65 -0.70 -17.99
C TYR A 8 -86.88 -1.42 -16.87
N PHE A 9 -87.09 -2.73 -16.91
CA PHE A 9 -86.27 -3.85 -16.47
C PHE A 9 -84.75 -3.69 -16.72
N GLY A 10 -83.96 -4.17 -15.77
CA GLY A 10 -82.52 -4.37 -15.95
C GLY A 10 -81.89 -5.21 -14.83
N ARG A 11 -82.07 -6.53 -14.90
CA ARG A 11 -81.12 -7.62 -14.60
C ARG A 11 -80.15 -7.52 -13.40
N SER A 12 -80.23 -8.57 -12.58
CA SER A 12 -79.09 -9.38 -12.08
C SER A 12 -78.16 -8.72 -11.05
N SER A 13 -78.35 -8.97 -9.76
CA SER A 13 -77.83 -10.12 -9.01
C SER A 13 -76.30 -10.25 -8.99
N ARG A 14 -75.78 -10.19 -7.75
CA ARG A 14 -74.49 -10.70 -7.24
C ARG A 14 -73.24 -9.85 -7.52
N LEU A 15 -72.78 -9.14 -6.49
CA LEU A 15 -71.36 -9.05 -6.17
C LEU A 15 -71.21 -9.14 -4.65
N ALA A 16 -70.99 -10.37 -4.20
CA ALA A 16 -70.54 -10.67 -2.86
C ALA A 16 -69.06 -10.29 -2.73
N VAL A 17 -68.75 -9.63 -1.62
CA VAL A 17 -67.52 -9.73 -0.81
C VAL A 17 -66.22 -10.10 -1.56
N ALA A 18 -65.37 -9.09 -1.73
CA ALA A 18 -63.91 -9.28 -1.76
C ALA A 18 -63.23 -8.04 -1.14
N LEU A 19 -63.45 -7.83 0.16
CA LEU A 19 -62.53 -7.06 1.00
C LEU A 19 -61.46 -8.03 1.49
N GLY A 20 -60.21 -7.82 1.09
CA GLY A 20 -59.07 -8.49 1.70
C GLY A 20 -57.91 -8.70 0.76
N LEU A 21 -56.74 -8.19 1.17
CA LEU A 21 -55.38 -8.41 0.64
C LEU A 21 -54.94 -7.52 -0.54
N LEU A 22 -54.84 -6.22 -0.27
CA LEU A 22 -53.80 -5.36 -0.86
C LEU A 22 -52.88 -4.87 0.28
N ALA A 23 -52.09 -5.79 0.83
CA ALA A 23 -51.01 -5.47 1.73
C ALA A 23 -49.80 -6.36 1.38
N LEU A 24 -48.62 -5.73 1.34
CA LEU A 24 -47.29 -6.27 1.04
C LEU A 24 -46.88 -6.39 -0.44
N SER A 25 -46.51 -5.24 -1.01
CA SER A 25 -45.38 -5.18 -1.96
C SER A 25 -44.80 -3.77 -2.07
N GLY A 26 -44.69 -3.08 -0.93
CA GLY A 26 -43.81 -1.92 -0.78
C GLY A 26 -42.43 -2.38 -0.33
N LEU A 27 -41.68 -3.13 -1.15
CA LEU A 27 -40.23 -3.13 -0.99
C LEU A 27 -39.79 -1.70 -1.35
N ALA A 28 -39.67 -0.85 -0.34
CA ALA A 28 -38.92 0.38 -0.46
C ALA A 28 -37.55 -0.01 -0.99
N ALA A 29 -37.30 0.25 -2.28
CA ALA A 29 -35.97 0.31 -2.83
C ALA A 29 -35.26 1.39 -2.02
N ARG A 30 -34.54 0.98 -0.99
CA ARG A 30 -33.57 1.85 -0.32
C ARG A 30 -32.71 2.39 -1.46
N PRO A 31 -32.53 3.71 -1.61
CA PRO A 31 -31.53 4.20 -2.55
C PRO A 31 -30.25 3.46 -2.18
N ALA A 32 -29.66 2.76 -3.14
CA ALA A 32 -28.35 2.17 -2.95
C ALA A 32 -27.43 3.35 -2.64
N LEU A 33 -27.19 3.60 -1.35
CA LEU A 33 -26.19 4.58 -0.92
C LEU A 33 -24.90 4.11 -1.59
N ALA A 34 -24.36 4.92 -2.49
CA ALA A 34 -23.11 4.62 -3.15
C ALA A 34 -22.09 4.29 -2.06
N GLU A 35 -21.55 3.08 -2.08
CA GLU A 35 -20.59 2.65 -1.07
C GLU A 35 -19.45 3.68 -0.97
N GLU A 36 -19.14 4.09 0.26
CA GLU A 36 -18.09 5.06 0.52
C GLU A 36 -16.75 4.53 0.00
N ARG A 37 -15.99 5.41 -0.67
CA ARG A 37 -14.72 5.02 -1.27
C ARG A 37 -13.72 4.73 -0.16
N ALA A 38 -12.98 3.65 -0.31
CA ALA A 38 -11.99 3.23 0.67
C ALA A 38 -10.93 4.32 0.90
N LYS A 39 -10.53 5.06 -0.15
CA LYS A 39 -9.54 6.14 0.01
C LYS A 39 -10.00 7.27 0.92
N ASP A 40 -11.30 7.56 0.96
CA ASP A 40 -11.86 8.64 1.75
C ASP A 40 -11.91 8.22 3.23
N LEU A 41 -12.33 6.97 3.48
CA LEU A 41 -12.31 6.34 4.81
C LEU A 41 -10.90 6.25 5.40
N PHE A 42 -9.96 5.63 4.68
CA PHE A 42 -8.57 5.48 5.14
C PHE A 42 -7.82 6.82 5.22
N GLY A 43 -8.15 7.78 4.35
CA GLY A 43 -7.57 9.12 4.36
C GLY A 43 -8.09 10.03 5.48
N ALA A 44 -9.25 9.72 6.06
CA ALA A 44 -9.80 10.44 7.20
C ALA A 44 -9.04 10.12 8.51
N GLU A 45 -8.54 8.89 8.64
CA GLU A 45 -7.82 8.43 9.83
C GLU A 45 -6.55 9.24 10.11
N LYS A 46 -6.40 9.66 11.37
CA LYS A 46 -5.25 10.48 11.82
C LYS A 46 -4.17 9.68 12.52
N LEU A 47 -4.54 8.56 13.14
CA LEU A 47 -3.67 7.70 13.93
C LEU A 47 -3.80 6.24 13.47
N PRO A 48 -2.78 5.41 13.71
CA PRO A 48 -2.82 4.00 13.33
C PRO A 48 -3.84 3.25 14.20
N ALA A 49 -4.24 2.06 13.74
CA ALA A 49 -4.98 1.13 14.57
C ALA A 49 -4.08 0.61 15.69
N ALA A 50 -4.50 0.78 16.95
CA ALA A 50 -3.87 0.23 18.14
C ALA A 50 -4.15 -1.29 18.20
N ALA A 51 -3.31 -2.06 17.52
CA ALA A 51 -3.42 -3.50 17.38
C ALA A 51 -2.04 -4.12 17.12
N ALA A 52 -1.97 -5.46 17.09
CA ALA A 52 -0.75 -6.14 16.65
C ALA A 52 -0.41 -5.79 15.20
N ALA A 53 0.88 -5.57 14.94
CA ALA A 53 1.38 -5.22 13.63
C ALA A 53 1.10 -6.33 12.61
N GLN A 54 0.36 -5.99 11.55
CA GLN A 54 0.10 -6.92 10.45
C GLN A 54 -0.24 -6.18 9.15
N SER A 55 0.34 -6.65 8.04
CA SER A 55 -0.01 -6.22 6.68
C SER A 55 -1.09 -7.15 6.11
N ILE A 56 -2.11 -6.58 5.47
CA ILE A 56 -3.29 -7.31 5.01
C ILE A 56 -3.53 -7.01 3.53
N GLY A 57 -3.62 -8.04 2.70
CA GLY A 57 -3.87 -7.91 1.27
C GLY A 57 -2.60 -7.75 0.45
N PHE A 58 -2.69 -7.00 -0.65
CA PHE A 58 -1.58 -6.74 -1.56
C PHE A 58 -1.18 -5.27 -1.50
N TYR A 59 0.06 -4.94 -1.91
CA TYR A 59 0.64 -3.60 -1.79
C TYR A 59 -0.24 -2.46 -2.32
N SER A 60 -1.07 -2.71 -3.34
CA SER A 60 -2.00 -1.76 -3.97
C SER A 60 -3.47 -2.10 -3.76
N LYS A 61 -3.78 -3.02 -2.85
CA LYS A 61 -5.13 -3.49 -2.54
C LYS A 61 -5.15 -4.12 -1.15
N GLY A 62 -5.10 -3.29 -0.12
CA GLY A 62 -4.95 -3.76 1.25
C GLY A 62 -4.97 -2.64 2.28
N CYS A 63 -4.61 -2.99 3.51
CA CYS A 63 -4.48 -2.11 4.66
C CYS A 63 -3.41 -2.69 5.61
N PHE A 64 -3.11 -2.00 6.71
CA PHE A 64 -2.31 -2.60 7.79
C PHE A 64 -2.79 -2.09 9.16
N ALA A 65 -2.55 -2.89 10.20
CA ALA A 65 -2.79 -2.52 11.59
C ALA A 65 -1.48 -2.49 12.39
N GLY A 66 -1.49 -1.86 13.57
CA GLY A 66 -0.33 -1.82 14.46
C GLY A 66 0.90 -1.14 13.85
N GLY A 67 0.70 -0.25 12.89
CA GLY A 67 1.81 0.47 12.31
C GLY A 67 2.26 1.62 13.19
N VAL A 68 3.49 2.04 12.91
CA VAL A 68 4.24 2.99 13.70
C VAL A 68 4.74 4.07 12.77
N ALA A 69 4.89 5.27 13.30
CA ALA A 69 5.51 6.34 12.54
C ALA A 69 7.02 6.32 12.72
N ILE A 70 7.78 6.56 11.66
CA ILE A 70 9.18 6.98 11.83
C ILE A 70 9.20 8.37 12.47
N PRO A 71 10.13 8.68 13.40
CA PRO A 71 10.32 10.05 13.89
C PRO A 71 10.43 11.06 12.74
N MET A 72 9.86 12.26 12.92
CA MET A 72 9.93 13.34 11.91
C MET A 72 11.38 13.70 11.54
N ASP A 73 12.27 13.50 12.49
CA ASP A 73 13.67 13.84 12.47
C ASP A 73 14.47 12.68 13.06
N GLY A 74 15.61 12.37 12.45
CA GLY A 74 16.61 11.52 13.07
C GLY A 74 18.02 11.97 12.72
N PRO A 75 19.05 11.32 13.27
CA PRO A 75 20.45 11.74 13.09
C PRO A 75 20.89 11.84 11.62
N THR A 76 20.25 11.04 10.76
CA THR A 76 20.63 10.88 9.35
C THR A 76 19.40 10.89 8.42
N TRP A 77 18.25 11.42 8.86
CA TRP A 77 17.05 11.55 8.03
C TRP A 77 16.12 12.70 8.42
N GLU A 78 15.30 13.13 7.47
CA GLU A 78 14.19 14.05 7.66
C GLU A 78 12.95 13.61 6.87
N VAL A 79 11.76 13.68 7.48
CA VAL A 79 10.48 13.36 6.83
C VAL A 79 9.97 14.54 5.99
N MET A 80 9.75 14.30 4.71
CA MET A 80 9.25 15.27 3.74
C MET A 80 7.72 15.25 3.65
N ARG A 81 7.14 16.42 3.33
CA ARG A 81 5.68 16.60 3.29
C ARG A 81 4.92 16.13 4.54
N PRO A 82 5.34 16.48 5.77
CA PRO A 82 4.67 16.04 7.01
C PRO A 82 3.14 16.16 7.02
N SER A 83 2.59 17.24 6.42
CA SER A 83 1.16 17.54 6.32
C SER A 83 0.33 16.44 5.65
N ARG A 84 0.96 15.61 4.81
CA ARG A 84 0.28 14.47 4.17
C ARG A 84 -0.08 13.35 5.14
N ASN A 85 0.51 13.32 6.34
CA ASN A 85 0.34 12.27 7.34
C ASN A 85 0.68 10.87 6.80
N ARG A 86 1.83 10.74 6.12
CA ARG A 86 2.24 9.51 5.41
C ARG A 86 3.52 8.85 5.95
N ARG A 87 3.94 9.18 7.16
CA ARG A 87 5.16 8.64 7.78
C ARG A 87 4.95 7.30 8.52
N TRP A 88 3.83 6.62 8.27
CA TRP A 88 3.40 5.41 9.00
C TRP A 88 3.73 4.16 8.20
N GLY A 89 4.15 3.10 8.87
CA GLY A 89 4.39 1.82 8.22
C GLY A 89 4.40 0.66 9.20
N HIS A 90 4.56 -0.55 8.67
CA HIS A 90 4.83 -1.72 9.49
C HIS A 90 6.15 -1.50 10.25
N PRO A 91 6.29 -1.94 11.52
CA PRO A 91 7.52 -1.74 12.30
C PRO A 91 8.80 -2.20 11.58
N ALA A 92 8.73 -3.32 10.86
CA ALA A 92 9.85 -3.80 10.02
C ALA A 92 10.24 -2.82 8.89
N MET A 93 9.27 -2.15 8.25
CA MET A 93 9.54 -1.14 7.23
C MET A 93 10.25 0.06 7.84
N ILE A 94 9.79 0.54 8.99
CA ILE A 94 10.43 1.66 9.69
C ILE A 94 11.85 1.31 10.13
N ALA A 95 12.05 0.10 10.66
CA ALA A 95 13.38 -0.40 11.03
C ALA A 95 14.33 -0.47 9.82
N VAL A 96 13.85 -0.90 8.65
CA VAL A 96 14.63 -0.91 7.41
C VAL A 96 15.01 0.50 6.96
N ILE A 97 14.11 1.49 7.09
CA ILE A 97 14.40 2.89 6.74
C ILE A 97 15.46 3.47 7.68
N GLU A 98 15.32 3.29 8.99
CA GLU A 98 16.33 3.76 9.95
C GLU A 98 17.69 3.11 9.73
N LYS A 99 17.70 1.80 9.44
CA LYS A 99 18.93 1.07 9.10
C LYS A 99 19.55 1.61 7.81
N LEU A 100 18.76 1.82 6.76
CA LEU A 100 19.22 2.42 5.52
C LEU A 100 19.81 3.80 5.75
N SER A 101 19.17 4.60 6.61
CA SER A 101 19.61 5.94 6.92
C SER A 101 21.01 5.96 7.53
N ARG A 102 21.27 5.10 8.53
CA ARG A 102 22.59 4.97 9.16
C ARG A 102 23.64 4.40 8.20
N ASP A 103 23.31 3.32 7.50
CA ASP A 103 24.27 2.65 6.62
C ASP A 103 24.62 3.52 5.40
N ALA A 104 23.63 4.21 4.80
CA ALA A 104 23.88 5.12 3.69
C ALA A 104 24.75 6.31 4.14
N ALA A 105 24.56 6.82 5.36
CA ALA A 105 25.44 7.83 5.94
C ALA A 105 26.87 7.33 6.12
N ALA A 106 27.05 6.11 6.60
CA ALA A 106 28.36 5.47 6.68
C ALA A 106 29.00 5.28 5.28
N ASP A 107 28.19 5.09 4.23
CA ASP A 107 28.64 5.03 2.84
C ASP A 107 28.88 6.41 2.18
N GLY A 108 28.73 7.50 2.94
CA GLY A 108 28.98 8.87 2.47
C GLY A 108 27.77 9.58 1.84
N TRP A 109 26.56 9.04 1.96
CA TRP A 109 25.32 9.76 1.63
C TRP A 109 24.94 10.70 2.78
N PRO A 110 24.62 11.99 2.57
CA PRO A 110 24.52 12.94 3.69
C PRO A 110 23.30 12.73 4.60
N GLY A 111 22.33 11.90 4.19
CA GLY A 111 21.13 11.57 4.95
C GLY A 111 19.92 11.35 4.05
N LEU A 112 18.87 10.72 4.56
CA LEU A 112 17.67 10.42 3.78
C LEU A 112 16.64 11.54 3.91
N LEU A 113 16.14 12.01 2.78
CA LEU A 113 14.88 12.75 2.72
C LEU A 113 13.77 11.73 2.41
N ILE A 114 12.93 11.45 3.41
CA ILE A 114 11.93 10.38 3.36
C ILE A 114 10.62 10.94 2.83
N GLY A 115 10.10 10.37 1.76
CA GLY A 115 8.80 10.70 1.18
C GLY A 115 7.65 9.94 1.83
N ASP A 116 6.71 9.48 1.00
CA ASP A 116 5.53 8.77 1.48
C ASP A 116 5.91 7.32 1.90
N ILE A 117 5.47 6.89 3.08
CA ILE A 117 5.52 5.49 3.53
C ILE A 117 4.11 4.90 3.39
N SER A 118 3.17 5.27 4.25
CA SER A 118 1.75 4.91 4.16
C SER A 118 0.91 5.84 5.03
N GLN A 119 -0.40 5.91 4.77
CA GLN A 119 -1.37 6.53 5.70
C GLN A 119 -1.41 5.74 7.03
N PRO A 120 -1.97 6.30 8.12
CA PRO A 120 -1.88 5.68 9.45
C PRO A 120 -2.41 4.24 9.53
N ARG A 121 -3.43 3.91 8.74
CA ARG A 121 -4.02 2.56 8.65
C ARG A 121 -3.82 1.91 7.27
N GLY A 122 -2.94 2.49 6.45
CA GLY A 122 -2.72 2.07 5.08
C GLY A 122 -3.87 2.44 4.16
N GLY A 123 -4.36 1.48 3.38
CA GLY A 123 -5.47 1.69 2.47
C GLY A 123 -5.11 2.51 1.22
N PRO A 124 -6.03 2.59 0.24
CA PRO A 124 -5.86 3.45 -0.92
C PRO A 124 -5.61 4.91 -0.51
N MET A 125 -4.55 5.52 -1.05
CA MET A 125 -4.21 6.91 -0.73
C MET A 125 -5.18 7.89 -1.39
N LEU A 126 -5.47 8.99 -0.70
CA LEU A 126 -6.23 10.13 -1.25
C LEU A 126 -5.66 10.64 -2.57
N THR A 127 -4.32 10.63 -2.69
CA THR A 127 -3.56 11.16 -3.83
C THR A 127 -2.24 10.41 -3.99
N GLY A 128 -1.59 10.51 -5.16
CA GLY A 128 -0.23 10.01 -5.35
C GLY A 128 -0.20 8.54 -5.77
N HIS A 129 0.26 7.64 -4.90
CA HIS A 129 0.71 6.30 -5.25
C HIS A 129 -0.43 5.29 -5.38
N ALA A 130 -0.22 4.24 -6.19
CA ALA A 130 -1.14 3.09 -6.27
C ALA A 130 -0.90 2.06 -5.18
N SER A 131 0.35 1.88 -4.77
CA SER A 131 0.78 1.05 -3.65
C SER A 131 0.75 1.79 -2.31
N HIS A 132 1.63 1.46 -1.35
CA HIS A 132 1.71 2.08 -0.02
C HIS A 132 0.47 1.84 0.84
N GLN A 133 -0.28 0.78 0.55
CA GLN A 133 -1.52 0.49 1.28
C GLN A 133 -1.29 -0.42 2.49
N ILE A 134 -0.18 -1.17 2.54
CA ILE A 134 0.03 -2.21 3.55
C ILE A 134 1.24 -1.97 4.47
N GLY A 135 1.81 -0.76 4.46
CA GLY A 135 2.89 -0.39 5.37
C GLY A 135 4.25 -0.99 5.04
N LEU A 136 4.46 -1.50 3.82
CA LEU A 136 5.68 -2.18 3.37
C LEU A 136 6.37 -1.50 2.17
N ASP A 137 5.98 -0.25 1.89
CA ASP A 137 6.52 0.57 0.82
C ASP A 137 7.01 1.90 1.41
N ALA A 138 8.10 2.45 0.88
CA ALA A 138 8.57 3.80 1.21
C ALA A 138 9.27 4.47 0.05
N ASP A 139 8.98 5.75 -0.17
CA ASP A 139 9.72 6.57 -1.11
C ASP A 139 10.89 7.28 -0.44
N ILE A 140 12.07 7.20 -1.03
CA ILE A 140 13.26 7.89 -0.55
C ILE A 140 13.77 8.78 -1.68
N TRP A 141 13.92 10.07 -1.41
CA TRP A 141 14.37 11.01 -2.44
C TRP A 141 15.83 10.74 -2.79
N LEU A 142 16.15 10.91 -4.08
CA LEU A 142 17.51 10.93 -4.59
C LEU A 142 18.16 12.32 -4.45
N THR A 143 17.46 13.25 -3.81
CA THR A 143 18.01 14.56 -3.42
C THR A 143 18.84 14.37 -2.16
N PRO A 144 20.14 14.73 -2.15
CA PRO A 144 20.94 14.66 -0.95
C PRO A 144 20.37 15.57 0.15
N MET A 145 20.27 15.05 1.37
CA MET A 145 19.88 15.85 2.54
C MET A 145 20.86 17.00 2.76
N PRO A 146 20.40 18.24 2.98
CA PRO A 146 21.28 19.37 3.27
C PRO A 146 22.07 19.19 4.56
N SER A 147 23.20 19.89 4.70
CA SER A 147 24.05 19.87 5.91
C SER A 147 23.46 20.60 7.10
N ARG A 148 22.29 21.22 6.94
CA ARG A 148 21.53 21.89 8.00
C ARG A 148 20.14 21.27 8.06
N PRO A 149 19.50 21.23 9.25
CA PRO A 149 18.11 20.84 9.37
C PRO A 149 17.20 21.71 8.49
N LEU A 150 16.21 21.08 7.84
CA LEU A 150 15.13 21.81 7.18
C LEU A 150 14.05 22.19 8.20
N SER A 151 13.48 23.39 8.07
CA SER A 151 12.25 23.72 8.80
C SER A 151 11.06 22.94 8.22
N ILE A 152 9.98 22.78 9.00
CA ILE A 152 8.75 22.15 8.51
C ILE A 152 8.25 22.79 7.22
N ALA A 153 8.22 24.12 7.13
CA ALA A 153 7.82 24.83 5.91
C ALA A 153 8.71 24.50 4.69
N GLN A 154 10.02 24.30 4.91
CA GLN A 154 10.93 23.84 3.86
C GLN A 154 10.63 22.39 3.46
N ARG A 155 10.36 21.49 4.42
CA ARG A 155 9.98 20.10 4.13
C ARG A 155 8.67 19.97 3.36
N GLU A 156 7.75 20.91 3.52
CA GLU A 156 6.50 20.98 2.75
C GLU A 156 6.70 21.46 1.31
N SER A 157 7.61 22.41 1.08
CA SER A 157 7.68 23.15 -0.19
C SER A 157 8.91 22.83 -1.04
N MET A 158 9.99 22.30 -0.46
CA MET A 158 11.23 21.97 -1.16
C MET A 158 10.95 21.02 -2.32
N SER A 159 11.42 21.35 -3.51
CA SER A 159 11.34 20.46 -4.68
C SER A 159 12.43 19.40 -4.63
N ALA A 160 12.07 18.17 -5.00
CA ALA A 160 13.05 17.12 -5.25
C ALA A 160 13.83 17.42 -6.54
N THR A 161 15.09 16.99 -6.57
CA THR A 161 15.95 17.07 -7.76
C THR A 161 15.53 16.01 -8.77
N LEU A 162 15.08 16.44 -9.96
CA LEU A 162 14.77 15.56 -11.09
C LEU A 162 16.07 15.00 -11.69
N MET A 163 16.38 13.74 -11.40
CA MET A 163 17.60 13.05 -11.82
C MET A 163 17.58 12.63 -13.29
N VAL A 164 16.39 12.55 -13.89
CA VAL A 164 16.18 12.07 -15.26
C VAL A 164 15.68 13.21 -16.15
N ASP A 165 16.12 13.21 -17.41
CA ASP A 165 15.61 14.08 -18.46
C ASP A 165 14.30 13.53 -19.04
N GLU A 166 13.25 14.35 -19.07
CA GLU A 166 11.90 13.92 -19.43
C GLU A 166 11.75 13.48 -20.89
N LYS A 167 12.61 13.99 -21.79
CA LYS A 167 12.53 13.69 -23.23
C LYS A 167 13.28 12.42 -23.60
N THR A 168 14.47 12.26 -23.04
CA THR A 168 15.36 11.13 -23.35
C THR A 168 15.17 9.96 -22.40
N HIS A 169 14.55 10.18 -21.25
CA HIS A 169 14.46 9.22 -20.15
C HIS A 169 15.82 8.72 -19.67
N LEU A 170 16.87 9.53 -19.83
CA LEU A 170 18.23 9.24 -19.36
C LEU A 170 18.56 10.07 -18.13
N VAL A 171 19.45 9.55 -17.28
CA VAL A 171 19.97 10.27 -16.13
C VAL A 171 20.76 11.51 -16.59
N LYS A 172 20.55 12.64 -15.92
CA LYS A 172 21.35 13.86 -16.08
C LYS A 172 22.71 13.67 -15.42
N ASP A 173 23.73 13.38 -16.21
CA ASP A 173 25.07 13.01 -15.72
C ASP A 173 25.70 14.05 -14.77
N ALA A 174 25.43 15.35 -14.98
CA ALA A 174 25.90 16.41 -14.10
C ALA A 174 25.39 16.30 -12.65
N LEU A 175 24.27 15.60 -12.42
CA LEU A 175 23.68 15.41 -11.09
C LEU A 175 24.05 14.05 -10.47
N TRP A 176 24.34 13.04 -11.31
CA TRP A 176 24.54 11.67 -10.84
C TRP A 176 25.93 11.45 -10.26
N LYS A 177 25.99 11.36 -8.93
CA LYS A 177 27.20 11.04 -8.18
C LYS A 177 27.30 9.55 -7.82
N PRO A 178 28.52 8.99 -7.62
CA PRO A 178 28.70 7.61 -7.18
C PRO A 178 27.90 7.21 -5.94
N GLN A 179 27.67 8.17 -5.03
CA GLN A 179 26.89 7.94 -3.81
C GLN A 179 25.41 7.58 -4.08
N HIS A 180 24.82 8.00 -5.20
CA HIS A 180 23.47 7.54 -5.59
C HIS A 180 23.47 6.04 -5.92
N THR A 181 24.55 5.57 -6.58
CA THR A 181 24.73 4.14 -6.87
C THR A 181 24.96 3.36 -5.58
N ALA A 182 25.79 3.89 -4.67
CA ALA A 182 26.02 3.29 -3.36
C ALA A 182 24.72 3.19 -2.53
N LEU A 183 23.90 4.23 -2.49
CA LEU A 183 22.60 4.26 -1.81
C LEU A 183 21.66 3.16 -2.33
N LEU A 184 21.48 3.08 -3.65
CA LEU A 184 20.60 2.06 -4.26
C LEU A 184 21.14 0.64 -4.06
N LYS A 185 22.47 0.46 -4.14
CA LYS A 185 23.12 -0.82 -3.84
C LYS A 185 22.91 -1.21 -2.38
N ARG A 186 23.10 -0.29 -1.44
CA ARG A 186 22.91 -0.50 0.00
C ARG A 186 21.48 -0.94 0.28
N ALA A 187 20.49 -0.20 -0.20
CA ALA A 187 19.07 -0.56 -0.03
C ALA A 187 18.76 -1.94 -0.63
N ALA A 188 19.24 -2.24 -1.85
CA ALA A 188 18.99 -3.53 -2.50
C ALA A 188 19.69 -4.72 -1.78
N SER A 189 20.76 -4.46 -1.04
CA SER A 189 21.51 -5.50 -0.33
C SER A 189 20.77 -6.11 0.85
N TYR A 190 19.74 -5.43 1.37
CA TYR A 190 18.98 -5.92 2.51
C TYR A 190 18.09 -7.11 2.14
N PRO A 191 18.08 -8.19 2.94
CA PRO A 191 17.27 -9.37 2.68
C PRO A 191 15.76 -9.06 2.72
N GLU A 192 15.33 -8.08 3.51
CA GLU A 192 13.94 -7.66 3.63
C GLU A 192 13.43 -6.99 2.36
N VAL A 193 14.30 -6.30 1.61
CA VAL A 193 13.94 -5.55 0.40
C VAL A 193 13.77 -6.52 -0.77
N GLU A 194 12.57 -6.56 -1.34
CA GLU A 194 12.26 -7.40 -2.51
C GLU A 194 12.45 -6.64 -3.83
N ARG A 195 12.11 -5.35 -3.85
CA ARG A 195 12.14 -4.49 -5.04
C ARG A 195 12.47 -3.06 -4.69
N ILE A 196 13.16 -2.41 -5.61
CA ILE A 196 13.35 -0.96 -5.63
C ILE A 196 12.90 -0.48 -7.00
N LEU A 197 11.83 0.32 -7.07
CA LEU A 197 11.37 0.91 -8.33
C LEU A 197 12.08 2.24 -8.57
N VAL A 198 12.59 2.40 -9.78
CA VAL A 198 13.29 3.61 -10.24
C VAL A 198 12.86 3.92 -11.68
N ASN A 199 13.11 5.15 -12.13
CA ASN A 199 12.97 5.47 -13.55
C ASN A 199 13.86 4.54 -14.42
N PRO A 200 13.45 4.15 -15.64
CA PRO A 200 14.27 3.33 -16.54
C PRO A 200 15.67 3.90 -16.83
N GLY A 201 15.82 5.21 -16.91
CA GLY A 201 17.09 5.90 -17.07
C GLY A 201 18.07 5.62 -15.93
N ILE A 202 17.58 5.60 -14.69
CA ILE A 202 18.38 5.25 -13.51
C ILE A 202 18.83 3.80 -13.61
N LYS A 203 17.90 2.89 -13.92
CA LYS A 203 18.23 1.48 -14.13
C LYS A 203 19.29 1.31 -15.22
N LYS A 204 19.16 2.02 -16.34
CA LYS A 204 20.15 2.03 -17.43
C LYS A 204 21.51 2.56 -16.97
N LYS A 205 21.55 3.69 -16.26
CA LYS A 205 22.80 4.26 -15.71
C LYS A 205 23.53 3.25 -14.84
N LEU A 206 22.81 2.54 -13.97
CA LEU A 206 23.37 1.48 -13.14
C LEU A 206 23.89 0.31 -14.01
N CYS A 207 23.10 -0.15 -14.98
CA CYS A 207 23.50 -1.23 -15.88
C CYS A 207 24.79 -0.90 -16.65
N ASP A 208 24.95 0.33 -17.12
CA ASP A 208 26.11 0.76 -17.91
C ASP A 208 27.38 0.89 -17.03
N THR A 209 27.22 1.38 -15.79
CA THR A 209 28.34 1.84 -14.96
C THR A 209 28.78 0.85 -13.87
N VAL A 210 27.87 0.03 -13.33
CA VAL A 210 28.21 -0.92 -12.25
C VAL A 210 29.08 -2.05 -12.80
N LYS A 211 30.26 -2.24 -12.22
CA LYS A 211 31.18 -3.35 -12.50
C LYS A 211 31.28 -4.28 -11.29
N GLY A 212 31.77 -5.50 -11.50
CA GLY A 212 31.89 -6.52 -10.45
C GLY A 212 30.54 -7.15 -10.09
N ASP A 213 30.22 -7.23 -8.79
CA ASP A 213 28.96 -7.80 -8.33
C ASP A 213 27.74 -6.95 -8.75
N ARG A 214 26.90 -7.58 -9.57
CA ARG A 214 25.67 -7.03 -10.15
C ARG A 214 24.41 -7.75 -9.68
N THR A 215 24.53 -8.71 -8.77
CA THR A 215 23.40 -9.55 -8.32
C THR A 215 22.27 -8.71 -7.72
N TRP A 216 22.61 -7.63 -7.01
CA TRP A 216 21.65 -6.69 -6.43
C TRP A 216 20.82 -5.92 -7.47
N LEU A 217 21.31 -5.77 -8.71
CA LEU A 217 20.58 -5.06 -9.77
C LEU A 217 19.25 -5.74 -10.08
N ARG A 218 19.11 -7.06 -9.87
CA ARG A 218 17.84 -7.77 -10.09
C ARG A 218 16.66 -7.16 -9.33
N LYS A 219 16.92 -6.58 -8.14
CA LYS A 219 15.92 -5.90 -7.31
C LYS A 219 15.59 -4.49 -7.81
N ILE A 220 16.47 -3.86 -8.58
CA ILE A 220 16.21 -2.55 -9.19
C ILE A 220 15.33 -2.74 -10.42
N ARG A 221 14.08 -2.25 -10.34
CA ARG A 221 13.04 -2.44 -11.35
C ARG A 221 12.69 -1.12 -12.02
N PRO A 222 12.77 -1.02 -13.35
CA PRO A 222 12.30 0.17 -14.06
C PRO A 222 10.79 0.31 -13.92
N PHE A 223 10.32 1.53 -13.66
CA PHE A 223 8.90 1.88 -13.59
C PHE A 223 8.68 3.34 -14.01
N TRP A 224 7.49 3.67 -14.52
CA TRP A 224 7.13 5.03 -14.90
C TRP A 224 7.28 6.03 -13.74
N GLY A 225 7.67 7.27 -14.05
CA GLY A 225 7.99 8.27 -13.03
C GLY A 225 9.28 7.92 -12.29
N HIS A 226 9.27 8.04 -10.95
CA HIS A 226 10.43 7.72 -10.10
C HIS A 226 11.71 8.46 -10.56
N ASP A 227 11.55 9.69 -11.03
CA ASP A 227 12.61 10.51 -11.62
C ASP A 227 13.49 11.21 -10.57
N TYR A 228 13.00 11.28 -9.33
CA TYR A 228 13.63 12.02 -8.22
C TYR A 228 13.64 11.26 -6.89
N HIS A 229 13.04 10.07 -6.85
CA HIS A 229 13.00 9.19 -5.69
C HIS A 229 13.10 7.74 -6.18
N PHE A 230 13.47 6.85 -5.28
CA PHE A 230 13.25 5.43 -5.48
C PHE A 230 12.16 4.94 -4.52
N HIS A 231 11.32 4.04 -5.02
CA HIS A 231 10.31 3.34 -4.23
C HIS A 231 10.94 2.07 -3.69
N MET A 232 11.09 1.94 -2.39
CA MET A 232 11.58 0.73 -1.73
C MET A 232 10.40 -0.12 -1.24
N ARG A 233 10.44 -1.42 -1.52
CA ARG A 233 9.44 -2.40 -1.06
C ARG A 233 10.12 -3.52 -0.28
N ILE A 234 9.60 -3.80 0.91
CA ILE A 234 9.96 -4.99 1.67
C ILE A 234 8.91 -6.09 1.53
N GLY A 235 9.31 -7.34 1.76
CA GLY A 235 8.43 -8.50 1.68
C GLY A 235 7.39 -8.57 2.81
N CYS A 236 6.46 -9.52 2.70
CA CYS A 236 5.50 -9.81 3.77
C CYS A 236 6.21 -10.24 5.05
N GLN A 237 5.79 -9.68 6.19
CA GLN A 237 6.47 -9.86 7.48
C GLN A 237 5.81 -10.96 8.31
N LEU A 238 6.57 -11.54 9.25
CA LEU A 238 6.01 -12.46 10.24
C LEU A 238 4.86 -11.77 11.01
N GLY A 239 3.83 -12.53 11.37
CA GLY A 239 2.62 -11.97 12.00
C GLY A 239 1.59 -11.39 11.02
N SER A 240 1.86 -11.45 9.70
CA SER A 240 0.96 -10.97 8.65
C SER A 240 0.39 -12.12 7.78
N PRO A 241 -0.47 -13.02 8.31
CA PRO A 241 -0.93 -14.21 7.59
C PRO A 241 -1.78 -13.87 6.35
N ASN A 242 -2.39 -12.69 6.32
CA ASN A 242 -3.21 -12.21 5.22
C ASN A 242 -2.43 -11.32 4.22
N CYS A 243 -1.11 -11.20 4.37
CA CYS A 243 -0.26 -10.48 3.42
C CYS A 243 0.00 -11.34 2.19
N LYS A 244 -0.22 -10.77 1.00
CA LYS A 244 0.01 -11.43 -0.28
C LYS A 244 1.35 -11.01 -0.86
N ALA A 245 2.26 -11.96 -0.96
CA ALA A 245 3.56 -11.75 -1.60
C ALA A 245 3.40 -11.39 -3.08
N GLN A 246 4.39 -10.69 -3.62
CA GLN A 246 4.55 -10.48 -5.05
C GLN A 246 5.42 -11.59 -5.64
N GLU A 247 5.26 -11.92 -6.93
CA GLU A 247 6.16 -12.84 -7.64
C GLU A 247 7.63 -12.45 -7.40
N ALA A 248 8.58 -13.39 -7.44
CA ALA A 248 9.99 -13.07 -7.27
C ALA A 248 10.52 -12.23 -8.46
N THR A 249 11.59 -11.47 -8.26
CA THR A 249 12.30 -10.83 -9.38
C THR A 249 13.04 -11.90 -10.20
N PRO A 250 13.20 -11.72 -11.52
CA PRO A 250 14.04 -12.60 -12.33
C PRO A 250 15.44 -12.77 -11.74
N ALA A 251 16.09 -13.90 -12.05
CA ALA A 251 17.42 -14.21 -11.53
C ALA A 251 18.51 -13.32 -12.13
N ASP A 252 18.30 -12.81 -13.35
CA ASP A 252 19.24 -11.94 -14.04
C ASP A 252 19.23 -10.50 -13.51
N ASP A 253 20.25 -9.73 -13.90
CA ASP A 253 20.41 -8.35 -13.46
C ASP A 253 19.38 -7.37 -14.06
N GLY A 254 18.55 -7.82 -15.00
CA GLY A 254 17.51 -7.04 -15.64
C GLY A 254 18.01 -5.98 -16.61
N CYS A 255 19.24 -6.09 -17.11
CA CYS A 255 19.86 -5.10 -17.99
C CYS A 255 19.75 -5.41 -19.50
N GLY A 256 19.12 -6.53 -19.87
CA GLY A 256 18.95 -6.96 -21.26
C GLY A 256 17.69 -6.41 -21.95
N LYS A 257 17.08 -7.24 -22.81
CA LYS A 257 15.89 -6.88 -23.62
C LYS A 257 14.74 -6.23 -22.81
N PRO A 258 14.40 -6.69 -21.59
CA PRO A 258 13.34 -6.05 -20.81
C PRO A 258 13.63 -4.58 -20.48
N LEU A 259 14.91 -4.18 -20.31
CA LEU A 259 15.28 -2.79 -20.11
C LEU A 259 15.25 -2.00 -21.43
N ALA A 260 15.73 -2.60 -22.52
CA ALA A 260 15.72 -1.96 -23.84
C ALA A 260 14.30 -1.55 -24.30
N TRP A 261 13.28 -2.32 -23.96
CA TRP A 261 11.87 -1.98 -24.24
C TRP A 261 11.46 -0.61 -23.69
N TRP A 262 11.98 -0.19 -22.53
CA TRP A 262 11.72 1.13 -21.94
C TRP A 262 12.25 2.31 -22.76
N PHE A 263 13.14 2.06 -23.71
CA PHE A 263 13.70 3.07 -24.61
C PHE A 263 13.13 2.95 -26.03
N THR A 264 11.98 2.29 -26.17
CA THR A 264 11.13 2.34 -27.37
C THR A 264 9.98 3.33 -27.14
N GLU A 265 9.20 3.63 -28.19
CA GLU A 265 8.04 4.52 -28.08
C GLU A 265 6.87 3.88 -27.29
N GLU A 266 6.73 2.55 -27.37
CA GLU A 266 5.58 1.81 -26.84
C GLU A 266 5.20 2.13 -25.37
N PRO A 267 6.13 2.09 -24.39
CA PRO A 267 5.81 2.39 -22.99
C PRO A 267 5.40 3.84 -22.72
N TRP A 268 5.68 4.76 -23.64
CA TRP A 268 5.44 6.20 -23.49
C TRP A 268 4.24 6.70 -24.28
N ARG A 269 3.56 5.81 -25.01
CA ARG A 269 2.33 6.15 -25.72
C ARG A 269 1.29 6.72 -24.76
N PRO A 270 0.57 7.79 -25.15
CA PRO A 270 -0.50 8.35 -24.34
C PRO A 270 -1.51 7.28 -23.93
N ASN A 271 -2.04 7.41 -22.72
CA ASN A 271 -3.14 6.55 -22.29
C ASN A 271 -4.33 6.75 -23.24
N LYS A 272 -4.90 5.66 -23.75
CA LYS A 272 -6.07 5.69 -24.64
C LYS A 272 -7.31 6.27 -23.96
N ASN A 273 -7.38 6.20 -22.64
CA ASN A 273 -8.46 6.78 -21.84
C ASN A 273 -7.87 7.55 -20.65
N PRO A 274 -7.36 8.78 -20.87
CA PRO A 274 -6.71 9.56 -19.82
C PRO A 274 -7.69 10.01 -18.72
N ASP A 275 -8.98 10.12 -19.05
CA ASP A 275 -10.03 10.58 -18.15
C ASP A 275 -10.65 9.44 -17.31
N ALA A 276 -10.31 8.18 -17.61
CA ALA A 276 -10.72 7.06 -16.78
C ALA A 276 -10.23 7.26 -15.34
N PRO A 277 -11.11 7.11 -14.33
CA PRO A 277 -10.69 7.22 -12.95
C PRO A 277 -9.68 6.13 -12.63
N LYS A 278 -8.69 6.45 -11.80
CA LYS A 278 -7.68 5.46 -11.40
C LYS A 278 -8.34 4.43 -10.50
N ALA A 279 -7.83 3.20 -10.48
CA ALA A 279 -8.35 2.12 -9.62
C ALA A 279 -8.50 2.55 -8.15
N ARG A 280 -7.51 3.28 -7.59
CA ARG A 280 -7.57 3.81 -6.22
C ARG A 280 -8.77 4.75 -5.99
N ASP A 281 -9.19 5.45 -7.04
CA ASP A 281 -10.21 6.50 -6.98
C ASP A 281 -11.62 5.94 -7.02
N VAL A 282 -11.81 4.69 -7.43
CA VAL A 282 -13.12 4.02 -7.48
C VAL A 282 -13.25 2.86 -6.49
N MET A 283 -12.15 2.47 -5.85
CA MET A 283 -12.14 1.36 -4.90
C MET A 283 -13.03 1.64 -3.69
N THR A 284 -13.97 0.74 -3.41
CA THR A 284 -14.79 0.72 -2.20
C THR A 284 -14.26 -0.30 -1.19
N MET A 285 -14.81 -0.31 0.01
CA MET A 285 -14.46 -1.32 1.01
C MET A 285 -14.74 -2.75 0.55
N ALA A 286 -15.74 -2.97 -0.31
CA ALA A 286 -16.05 -4.29 -0.87
C ALA A 286 -14.93 -4.83 -1.78
N ASN A 287 -14.07 -3.95 -2.30
CA ASN A 287 -12.91 -4.38 -3.07
C ASN A 287 -11.72 -4.79 -2.19
N LEU A 288 -11.67 -4.37 -0.92
CA LEU A 288 -10.55 -4.66 -0.02
C LEU A 288 -10.72 -6.00 0.72
N PRO A 289 -9.63 -6.57 1.29
CA PRO A 289 -9.75 -7.68 2.24
C PRO A 289 -10.74 -7.33 3.37
N LYS A 290 -11.58 -8.29 3.76
CA LYS A 290 -12.64 -8.06 4.77
C LYS A 290 -12.08 -7.56 6.11
N GLU A 291 -10.88 -7.99 6.45
CA GLU A 291 -10.17 -7.63 7.68
C GLU A 291 -9.86 -6.12 7.74
N CYS A 292 -9.79 -5.43 6.58
CA CYS A 292 -9.56 -4.00 6.52
C CYS A 292 -10.67 -3.16 7.15
N ARG A 293 -11.88 -3.72 7.29
CA ARG A 293 -12.94 -3.05 8.05
C ARG A 293 -12.63 -3.01 9.54
N ALA A 294 -12.15 -4.12 10.12
CA ALA A 294 -11.72 -4.15 11.51
C ALA A 294 -10.53 -3.21 11.77
N VAL A 295 -9.65 -3.03 10.79
CA VAL A 295 -8.56 -2.03 10.88
C VAL A 295 -9.11 -0.61 10.97
N LEU A 296 -10.10 -0.23 10.16
CA LEU A 296 -10.74 1.10 10.24
C LEU A 296 -11.48 1.32 11.55
N ASP A 297 -12.16 0.29 12.06
CA ASP A 297 -13.00 0.40 13.26
C ASP A 297 -12.20 0.30 14.57
N ALA A 298 -10.92 -0.09 14.51
CA ALA A 298 -10.07 -0.25 15.69
C ALA A 298 -9.83 1.08 16.43
N PRO A 299 -9.64 1.05 17.77
CA PRO A 299 -9.21 2.22 18.50
C PRO A 299 -7.82 2.68 18.03
N GLY A 300 -7.55 3.99 18.15
CA GLY A 300 -6.22 4.55 17.95
C GLY A 300 -5.42 4.64 19.26
N PRO A 301 -4.10 4.84 19.19
CA PRO A 301 -3.29 5.19 20.37
C PRO A 301 -3.70 6.56 20.94
N ALA A 302 -3.26 6.86 22.16
CA ALA A 302 -3.54 8.14 22.83
C ALA A 302 -2.96 9.36 22.08
N SER A 303 -1.89 9.18 21.30
CA SER A 303 -1.27 10.24 20.51
C SER A 303 -0.41 9.66 19.38
N ALA A 304 0.02 10.52 18.46
CA ALA A 304 0.98 10.12 17.43
C ALA A 304 2.37 9.79 18.01
N GLU A 305 2.74 10.43 19.12
CA GLU A 305 4.00 10.15 19.83
C GLU A 305 3.99 8.74 20.43
N ALA A 306 2.87 8.31 21.02
CA ALA A 306 2.72 6.97 21.58
C ALA A 306 2.86 5.85 20.54
N ALA A 307 2.70 6.16 19.24
CA ALA A 307 2.92 5.23 18.14
C ALA A 307 4.11 5.61 17.25
N THR A 308 5.01 6.47 17.72
CA THR A 308 6.27 6.77 17.03
C THR A 308 7.33 5.73 17.43
N TYR A 309 8.10 5.27 16.44
CA TYR A 309 9.12 4.24 16.60
C TYR A 309 10.39 4.81 17.25
N HIS A 310 10.93 4.12 18.25
CA HIS A 310 12.10 4.58 19.04
C HIS A 310 13.22 3.53 19.12
N GLY A 311 13.33 2.64 18.14
CA GLY A 311 14.41 1.64 18.06
C GLY A 311 14.24 0.46 19.01
N GLY A 312 13.92 -0.72 18.46
CA GLY A 312 14.06 -2.01 19.15
C GLY A 312 12.85 -2.53 19.92
N ALA A 313 11.82 -1.73 20.17
CA ALA A 313 10.54 -2.20 20.69
C ALA A 313 9.44 -1.95 19.64
N ILE A 314 8.67 -2.99 19.31
CA ILE A 314 7.34 -2.79 18.74
C ILE A 314 6.60 -1.96 19.78
N PRO A 315 6.08 -0.76 19.47
CA PRO A 315 5.14 -0.09 20.35
C PRO A 315 3.98 -1.05 20.49
N VAL A 316 3.91 -1.71 21.64
CA VAL A 316 2.77 -2.51 22.03
C VAL A 316 1.69 -1.48 22.35
N ALA A 317 1.01 -0.99 21.32
CA ALA A 317 -0.26 -0.30 21.45
C ALA A 317 -1.37 -1.32 21.76
N VAL A 318 -1.05 -2.35 22.55
CA VAL A 318 -2.03 -3.20 23.19
C VAL A 318 -2.20 -2.55 24.56
N ALA A 319 -3.26 -1.76 24.70
CA ALA A 319 -3.88 -1.68 26.01
C ALA A 319 -4.22 -3.14 26.36
N GLU A 320 -3.45 -3.70 27.28
CA GLU A 320 -3.73 -5.01 27.84
C GLU A 320 -5.19 -4.98 28.30
N PRO A 321 -6.09 -5.82 27.77
CA PRO A 321 -7.40 -5.95 28.39
C PRO A 321 -7.12 -6.47 29.80
N GLU A 322 -7.49 -5.66 30.80
CA GLU A 322 -7.38 -6.00 32.21
C GLU A 322 -7.90 -7.41 32.41
N ALA A 323 -7.01 -8.34 32.77
CA ALA A 323 -7.34 -9.73 32.88
C ALA A 323 -8.44 -9.89 33.96
N PRO A 324 -9.58 -10.53 33.66
CA PRO A 324 -10.52 -10.88 34.72
C PRO A 324 -9.80 -11.84 35.70
N PRO A 325 -10.05 -11.73 37.01
CA PRO A 325 -9.37 -12.55 37.99
C PRO A 325 -9.61 -14.03 37.70
N LEU A 326 -8.52 -14.80 37.64
CA LEU A 326 -8.53 -16.24 37.40
C LEU A 326 -9.39 -16.95 38.47
N PRO A 327 -10.32 -17.85 38.08
CA PRO A 327 -10.86 -18.83 39.01
C PRO A 327 -9.80 -19.90 39.31
N ALA A 328 -9.83 -20.38 40.56
CA ALA A 328 -8.91 -21.36 41.11
C ALA A 328 -8.79 -22.65 40.26
N THR A 329 -7.57 -23.16 40.20
CA THR A 329 -7.16 -24.40 39.56
C THR A 329 -7.91 -25.61 40.13
N ALA A 330 -8.48 -26.43 39.24
CA ALA A 330 -8.78 -27.83 39.50
C ALA A 330 -8.06 -28.69 38.43
N ALA A 331 -7.24 -29.62 38.91
CA ALA A 331 -6.45 -30.54 38.10
C ALA A 331 -7.30 -31.74 37.63
N SER A 332 -7.12 -32.15 36.37
CA SER A 332 -7.34 -33.48 35.77
C SER A 332 -6.92 -33.35 34.30
N GLY A 333 -6.02 -34.10 33.66
CA GLY A 333 -5.51 -35.45 33.90
C GLY A 333 -6.09 -36.40 32.85
N THR A 334 -5.47 -36.51 31.65
CA THR A 334 -5.44 -37.74 30.82
C THR A 334 -4.50 -37.59 29.60
N ALA A 335 -3.73 -38.64 29.36
CA ALA A 335 -2.76 -38.82 28.27
C ALA A 335 -3.37 -39.51 27.03
N GLY A 336 -2.73 -39.39 25.86
CA GLY A 336 -3.02 -40.21 24.66
C GLY A 336 -2.31 -39.74 23.38
N LEU A 337 -1.32 -40.50 22.91
CA LEU A 337 -0.35 -40.34 21.79
C LEU A 337 -0.95 -40.66 20.37
N PRO A 338 -0.18 -40.89 19.25
CA PRO A 338 0.84 -40.08 18.53
C PRO A 338 0.70 -40.10 16.96
N GLY A 339 1.57 -39.35 16.24
CA GLY A 339 2.00 -39.61 14.84
C GLY A 339 1.16 -38.94 13.71
N THR A 340 1.65 -38.50 12.54
CA THR A 340 2.92 -38.64 11.81
C THR A 340 2.94 -37.72 10.56
N LEU A 341 4.15 -37.43 10.04
CA LEU A 341 4.53 -37.19 8.62
C LEU A 341 4.47 -35.78 7.98
N ASN A 342 5.65 -35.16 8.06
CA ASN A 342 6.42 -34.44 7.04
C ASN A 342 6.19 -34.79 5.54
N ALA A 343 6.17 -33.72 4.73
CA ALA A 343 7.09 -33.43 3.62
C ALA A 343 6.79 -33.85 2.15
N PHE A 344 7.05 -32.87 1.28
CA PHE A 344 7.37 -32.94 -0.16
C PHE A 344 6.36 -33.59 -1.13
N THR A 345 5.64 -32.73 -1.86
CA THR A 345 5.32 -32.99 -3.28
C THR A 345 5.56 -31.72 -4.10
N SER A 346 6.23 -31.87 -5.22
CA SER A 346 6.74 -30.82 -6.11
C SER A 346 5.88 -30.61 -7.38
N THR A 347 5.76 -29.33 -7.78
CA THR A 347 5.60 -28.72 -9.13
C THR A 347 4.35 -29.01 -9.98
N PRO A 348 3.92 -28.01 -10.80
CA PRO A 348 4.53 -27.85 -12.13
C PRO A 348 5.08 -26.45 -12.42
N GLU A 349 6.16 -26.44 -13.18
CA GLU A 349 6.73 -25.26 -13.83
C GLU A 349 5.69 -24.66 -14.78
N VAL A 350 5.39 -23.38 -14.59
CA VAL A 350 4.77 -22.55 -15.62
C VAL A 350 5.84 -21.59 -16.10
N GLY A 351 6.13 -21.68 -17.39
CA GLY A 351 7.30 -21.11 -18.05
C GLY A 351 7.45 -19.60 -17.99
N VAL A 352 8.57 -19.16 -18.57
CA VAL A 352 9.09 -17.79 -18.64
C VAL A 352 8.00 -16.73 -18.88
N PRO A 353 7.79 -15.76 -17.96
CA PRO A 353 6.88 -14.65 -18.18
C PRO A 353 7.43 -13.64 -19.19
N VAL A 354 6.65 -13.39 -20.24
CA VAL A 354 6.83 -12.29 -21.20
C VAL A 354 6.33 -10.97 -20.55
N PRO A 355 6.88 -9.79 -20.90
CA PRO A 355 6.41 -8.50 -20.37
C PRO A 355 4.89 -8.33 -20.50
N ARG A 356 4.23 -7.99 -19.39
CA ARG A 356 2.79 -7.69 -19.38
C ARG A 356 2.55 -6.20 -19.68
N PRO A 357 1.52 -5.85 -20.47
CA PRO A 357 1.10 -4.46 -20.68
C PRO A 357 0.86 -3.73 -19.35
N ARG A 358 0.83 -2.39 -19.39
CA ARG A 358 0.32 -1.57 -18.27
C ARG A 358 -0.95 -2.23 -17.71
N PRO A 359 -1.02 -2.54 -16.41
CA PRO A 359 -2.21 -3.14 -15.82
C PRO A 359 -3.43 -2.30 -16.25
N PRO A 360 -4.49 -2.93 -16.79
CA PRO A 360 -5.71 -2.20 -17.06
C PRO A 360 -6.18 -1.51 -15.77
N ALA A 361 -6.63 -0.26 -15.89
CA ALA A 361 -7.38 0.37 -14.82
C ALA A 361 -8.66 -0.45 -14.64
N HIS A 362 -8.69 -1.29 -13.62
CA HIS A 362 -9.89 -1.94 -13.11
C HIS A 362 -10.18 -1.38 -11.73
#